data_AF-A0A533UXU6-F1
#
_entry.id   AF-A0A533UXU6-F1
#
_cell.length_a   1.000
_cell.length_b   1.000
_cell.length_c   1.000
_cell.angle_alpha   90.00
_cell.angle_beta   90.00
_cell.angle_gamma   90.00
#
_symmetry.space_group_name_H-M   'P 1'
#
loop_
_entity.id
_entity.type
_entity.pdbx_description
1 polymer ?
#
loop_
_entity_poly.entity_id
_entity_poly.type
_entity_poly.pdbx_seq_one_letter_code
_entity_poly.pdbx_strand_id
1 'polypeptide(L)'
;MFKRKTEHTSNKELKSIESRVERPGSLEPFYIRNALNPSYQIVTEEEERGLYSKPDVQRIINLLLNDVKELIPSFDLHYYCRYNEIEPVTDLKPNEIPGLLDRLTKYKVLDSHFYEKVIICDKCTSPNVASRFLCSHCKSTNISQKKTIEHLSCGYVCPEDQLVVDTDGRTKHCPRCGLILDFNAGPDVRINEGWFMCGHCA
;
A
#
# COMPACT_ATOMS: atom_id res chain seq x y z
N MET A 1 -38.34 40.74 -12.21
CA MET A 1 -37.67 40.17 -13.39
C MET A 1 -36.32 39.66 -12.96
N PHE A 2 -36.05 38.35 -13.04
CA PHE A 2 -34.74 37.74 -13.35
C PHE A 2 -34.96 36.22 -13.39
N LYS A 3 -35.26 35.70 -14.59
CA LYS A 3 -35.41 34.27 -14.88
C LYS A 3 -34.03 33.62 -14.82
N ARG A 4 -33.83 32.59 -14.00
CA ARG A 4 -32.67 31.68 -14.17
C ARG A 4 -33.06 30.64 -15.21
N LYS A 5 -32.38 30.70 -16.35
CA LYS A 5 -32.44 29.71 -17.42
C LYS A 5 -31.83 28.40 -16.92
N THR A 6 -32.60 27.33 -17.06
CA THR A 6 -32.10 25.96 -17.21
C THR A 6 -31.42 25.87 -18.57
N GLU A 7 -30.13 25.60 -18.60
CA GLU A 7 -29.44 25.22 -19.84
C GLU A 7 -28.99 23.76 -19.74
N HIS A 8 -29.70 22.97 -20.55
CA HIS A 8 -29.38 21.62 -20.98
C HIS A 8 -27.94 21.57 -21.50
N THR A 9 -27.06 20.89 -20.78
CA THR A 9 -25.87 20.32 -21.40
C THR A 9 -26.27 19.05 -22.15
N SER A 10 -25.97 19.06 -23.44
CA SER A 10 -26.37 18.08 -24.42
C SER A 10 -25.73 16.72 -24.12
N ASN A 11 -26.54 15.68 -24.28
CA ASN A 11 -26.23 14.27 -23.98
C ASN A 11 -25.25 13.64 -25.01
N LYS A 12 -24.34 14.45 -25.56
CA LYS A 12 -23.48 14.10 -26.71
C LYS A 12 -21.98 14.17 -26.43
N GLU A 13 -21.55 14.72 -25.28
CA GLU A 13 -20.12 14.77 -24.89
C GLU A 13 -19.70 13.70 -23.87
N LEU A 14 -20.60 12.81 -23.45
CA LEU A 14 -20.29 11.67 -22.55
C LEU A 14 -19.97 10.36 -23.30
N LYS A 15 -19.82 10.41 -24.63
CA LYS A 15 -19.49 9.23 -25.46
C LYS A 15 -18.07 9.32 -26.00
N SER A 16 -17.07 9.13 -25.14
CA SER A 16 -15.71 8.77 -25.58
C SER A 16 -14.80 8.15 -24.50
N ILE A 17 -15.33 7.70 -23.36
CA ILE A 17 -14.56 6.79 -22.50
C ILE A 17 -14.81 5.37 -23.03
N GLU A 18 -14.13 5.05 -24.13
CA GLU A 18 -14.12 3.72 -24.71
C GLU A 18 -13.71 2.67 -23.66
N SER A 19 -14.48 1.60 -23.66
CA SER A 19 -14.36 0.38 -22.87
C SER A 19 -12.94 -0.18 -22.84
N ARG A 20 -12.22 0.03 -21.74
CA ARG A 20 -10.97 -0.68 -21.47
C ARG A 20 -11.26 -2.02 -20.78
N VAL A 21 -11.42 -3.04 -21.63
CA VAL A 21 -11.04 -4.45 -21.44
C VAL A 21 -11.39 -5.07 -20.07
N GLU A 22 -12.48 -5.83 -20.03
CA GLU A 22 -12.69 -6.88 -19.04
C GLU A 22 -11.54 -7.91 -19.18
N ARG A 23 -10.67 -7.98 -18.17
CA ARG A 23 -9.57 -8.96 -18.12
C ARG A 23 -9.96 -10.12 -17.20
N PRO A 24 -9.88 -11.38 -17.65
CA PRO A 24 -10.03 -12.52 -16.74
C PRO A 24 -8.88 -12.52 -15.75
N GLY A 25 -9.17 -12.40 -14.45
CA GLY A 25 -8.18 -12.51 -13.38
C GLY A 25 -7.62 -11.20 -12.82
N SER A 26 -8.20 -10.04 -13.13
CA SER A 26 -7.87 -8.82 -12.38
C SER A 26 -8.61 -8.81 -11.03
N LEU A 27 -7.92 -8.44 -9.96
CA LEU A 27 -8.52 -8.05 -8.67
C LEU A 27 -9.23 -6.68 -8.75
N GLU A 28 -9.27 -6.10 -9.97
CA GLU A 28 -9.81 -4.79 -10.33
C GLU A 28 -11.34 -4.76 -10.59
N PRO A 29 -12.14 -5.62 -9.92
CA PRO A 29 -13.53 -5.22 -9.61
C PRO A 29 -13.82 -5.03 -8.11
N PHE A 30 -12.99 -5.53 -7.20
CA PHE A 30 -13.38 -5.59 -5.77
C PHE A 30 -13.06 -4.33 -4.97
N TYR A 31 -11.89 -3.71 -5.17
CA TYR A 31 -11.47 -2.59 -4.31
C TYR A 31 -12.02 -1.22 -4.73
N ILE A 32 -12.19 -0.93 -6.03
CA ILE A 32 -12.63 0.40 -6.47
C ILE A 32 -14.15 0.58 -6.35
N ARG A 33 -14.96 -0.47 -6.55
CA ARG A 33 -16.43 -0.36 -6.42
C ARG A 33 -16.89 -0.12 -4.98
N ASN A 34 -16.19 -0.67 -3.99
CA ASN A 34 -16.58 -0.56 -2.58
C ASN A 34 -16.12 0.75 -1.93
N ALA A 35 -15.09 1.42 -2.46
CA ALA A 35 -14.61 2.69 -1.92
C ALA A 35 -15.52 3.89 -2.24
N LEU A 36 -16.45 3.75 -3.20
CA LEU A 36 -17.26 4.87 -3.71
C LEU A 36 -18.77 4.77 -3.41
N ASN A 37 -19.22 3.81 -2.60
CA ASN A 37 -20.65 3.68 -2.29
C ASN A 37 -20.93 3.62 -0.77
N PRO A 38 -21.50 4.69 -0.16
CA PRO A 38 -21.99 4.69 1.22
C PRO A 38 -23.23 3.81 1.45
N SER A 39 -23.74 3.15 0.41
CA SER A 39 -24.87 2.22 0.48
C SER A 39 -24.36 0.80 0.67
N TYR A 40 -24.17 0.44 1.93
CA TYR A 40 -24.36 -0.91 2.44
C TYR A 40 -25.47 -1.59 1.64
N GLN A 41 -25.13 -2.54 0.76
CA GLN A 41 -26.13 -3.29 0.00
C GLN A 41 -27.05 -3.97 1.02
N ILE A 42 -28.36 -3.77 0.87
CA ILE A 42 -29.37 -4.51 1.63
C ILE A 42 -29.16 -5.98 1.29
N VAL A 43 -28.54 -6.72 2.22
CA VAL A 43 -28.34 -8.16 2.14
C VAL A 43 -29.71 -8.81 2.30
N THR A 44 -30.07 -9.73 1.40
CA THR A 44 -31.27 -10.55 1.61
C THR A 44 -30.94 -11.65 2.61
N GLU A 45 -31.79 -11.87 3.62
CA GLU A 45 -31.61 -12.96 4.59
C GLU A 45 -31.44 -14.34 3.92
N GLU A 46 -32.01 -14.50 2.72
CA GLU A 46 -31.93 -15.73 1.92
C GLU A 46 -30.50 -16.01 1.41
N GLU A 47 -29.78 -14.98 0.95
CA GLU A 47 -28.40 -15.13 0.49
C GLU A 47 -27.45 -15.47 1.64
N GLU A 48 -27.67 -14.84 2.80
CA GLU A 48 -26.90 -15.09 4.01
C GLU A 48 -27.10 -16.53 4.53
N ARG A 49 -28.36 -16.99 4.62
CA ARG A 49 -28.68 -18.38 4.99
C ARG A 49 -28.09 -19.40 4.01
N GLY A 50 -27.99 -19.04 2.74
CA GLY A 50 -27.34 -19.86 1.72
C GLY A 50 -25.83 -20.08 1.95
N LEU A 51 -25.14 -19.16 2.62
CA LEU A 51 -23.71 -19.30 2.94
C LEU A 51 -23.47 -20.27 4.08
N TYR A 52 -24.23 -20.15 5.18
CA TYR A 52 -24.12 -21.07 6.31
C TYR A 52 -24.47 -22.51 5.96
N SER A 53 -25.19 -22.73 4.86
CA SER A 53 -25.53 -24.06 4.36
C SER A 53 -24.37 -24.77 3.64
N LYS A 54 -23.29 -24.05 3.30
CA LYS A 54 -22.14 -24.63 2.60
C LYS A 54 -21.25 -25.45 3.55
N PRO A 55 -20.87 -26.69 3.20
CA PRO A 55 -19.99 -27.51 4.03
C PRO A 55 -18.68 -26.82 4.41
N ASP A 56 -18.00 -26.19 3.46
CA ASP A 56 -16.72 -25.50 3.73
C ASP A 56 -16.88 -24.33 4.71
N VAL A 57 -17.99 -23.59 4.63
CA VAL A 57 -18.29 -22.49 5.55
C VAL A 57 -18.52 -23.03 6.96
N GLN A 58 -19.27 -24.12 7.10
CA GLN A 58 -19.50 -24.76 8.39
C GLN A 58 -18.19 -25.27 9.01
N ARG A 59 -17.28 -25.83 8.20
CA ARG A 59 -15.97 -26.29 8.66
C ARG A 59 -15.10 -25.12 9.12
N ILE A 60 -15.05 -24.02 8.37
CA ILE A 60 -14.33 -22.79 8.75
C ILE A 60 -14.88 -22.21 10.06
N ILE A 61 -16.21 -22.14 10.22
CA ILE A 61 -16.83 -21.64 11.45
C ILE A 61 -16.50 -22.55 12.63
N ASN A 62 -16.56 -23.87 12.47
CA ASN A 62 -16.19 -24.80 13.53
C ASN A 62 -14.72 -24.65 13.95
N LEU A 63 -13.81 -24.45 12.98
CA LEU A 63 -12.39 -24.18 13.27
C LEU A 63 -12.24 -22.90 14.12
N LEU A 64 -12.96 -21.83 13.79
CA LEU A 64 -12.92 -20.56 14.52
C LEU A 64 -13.56 -20.62 15.91
N LEU A 65 -14.51 -21.53 16.13
CA LEU A 65 -15.16 -21.69 17.43
C LEU A 65 -14.34 -22.54 18.40
N ASN A 66 -13.53 -23.48 17.90
CA ASN A 66 -12.88 -24.49 18.73
C ASN A 66 -11.35 -24.39 18.76
N ASP A 67 -10.72 -24.06 17.63
CA ASP A 67 -9.28 -24.30 17.43
C ASP A 67 -8.48 -23.02 17.26
N VAL A 68 -9.00 -22.02 16.53
CA VAL A 68 -8.28 -20.77 16.21
C VAL A 68 -9.15 -19.55 16.50
N LYS A 69 -8.53 -18.45 16.95
CA LYS A 69 -9.24 -17.18 17.19
C LYS A 69 -9.33 -16.29 15.95
N GLU A 70 -8.38 -16.44 15.05
CA GLU A 70 -8.16 -15.56 13.91
C GLU A 70 -7.49 -16.35 12.80
N LEU A 71 -7.81 -16.03 11.56
CA LEU A 71 -7.23 -16.68 10.37
C LEU A 71 -6.12 -15.78 9.84
N ILE A 72 -4.86 -16.24 9.93
CA ILE A 72 -3.71 -15.42 9.55
C ILE A 72 -3.28 -15.76 8.12
N PRO A 73 -3.20 -14.77 7.21
CA PRO A 73 -2.74 -15.01 5.85
C PRO A 73 -1.23 -15.30 5.83
N SER A 74 -0.83 -16.19 4.92
CA SER A 74 0.55 -16.46 4.56
C SER A 74 0.75 -16.30 3.06
N PHE A 75 1.97 -15.95 2.63
CA PHE A 75 2.23 -15.57 1.25
C PHE A 75 3.31 -16.46 0.64
N ASP A 76 3.05 -16.95 -0.57
CA ASP A 76 4.01 -17.68 -1.38
C ASP A 76 3.90 -17.29 -2.86
N LEU A 77 4.88 -17.70 -3.67
CA LEU A 77 4.92 -17.33 -5.09
C LEU A 77 3.94 -18.12 -5.98
N HIS A 78 3.30 -19.17 -5.46
CA HIS A 78 2.45 -20.08 -6.23
C HIS A 78 0.96 -19.75 -6.08
N TYR A 79 0.50 -19.57 -4.84
CA TYR A 79 -0.89 -19.28 -4.48
C TYR A 79 -1.11 -17.83 -4.05
N TYR A 80 -0.03 -17.05 -3.91
CA TYR A 80 -0.02 -15.63 -3.57
C TYR A 80 -0.46 -15.31 -2.14
N CYS A 81 -1.66 -15.74 -1.74
CA CYS A 81 -2.21 -15.60 -0.39
C CYS A 81 -2.89 -16.90 0.01
N ARG A 82 -2.56 -17.39 1.21
CA ARG A 82 -2.97 -18.69 1.74
C ARG A 82 -3.43 -18.58 3.18
N TYR A 83 -4.30 -19.49 3.57
CA TYR A 83 -4.76 -19.64 4.94
C TYR A 83 -4.51 -21.09 5.36
N ASN A 84 -3.30 -21.36 5.81
CA ASN A 84 -2.82 -22.73 6.07
C ASN A 84 -3.69 -23.49 7.07
N GLU A 85 -4.38 -22.78 7.98
CA GLU A 85 -5.28 -23.36 8.98
C GLU A 85 -6.59 -23.87 8.34
N ILE A 86 -7.01 -23.30 7.20
CA ILE A 86 -8.28 -23.56 6.53
C ILE A 86 -8.15 -24.66 5.47
N GLU A 87 -7.01 -24.70 4.80
CA GLU A 87 -6.71 -25.67 3.75
C GLU A 87 -6.95 -27.14 4.14
N PRO A 88 -6.54 -27.63 5.34
CA PRO A 88 -6.79 -29.03 5.72
C PRO A 88 -8.23 -29.32 6.11
N VAL A 89 -9.03 -28.29 6.42
CA VAL A 89 -10.43 -28.45 6.88
C VAL A 89 -11.45 -28.14 5.79
N THR A 90 -11.03 -27.75 4.58
CA THR A 90 -11.95 -27.47 3.46
C THR A 90 -11.59 -28.31 2.25
N ASP A 91 -12.57 -28.52 1.37
CA ASP A 91 -12.32 -29.21 0.09
C ASP A 91 -11.85 -28.22 -1.01
N LEU A 92 -11.53 -26.98 -0.62
CA LEU A 92 -11.15 -25.89 -1.50
C LEU A 92 -9.66 -25.90 -1.80
N LYS A 93 -9.30 -25.47 -3.00
CA LYS A 93 -7.89 -25.19 -3.33
C LYS A 93 -7.42 -23.92 -2.61
N PRO A 94 -6.12 -23.79 -2.30
CA PRO A 94 -5.59 -22.61 -1.61
C PRO A 94 -5.96 -21.27 -2.25
N ASN A 95 -6.02 -21.21 -3.59
CA ASN A 95 -6.40 -19.99 -4.33
C ASN A 95 -7.90 -19.67 -4.33
N GLU A 96 -8.77 -20.60 -3.90
CA GLU A 96 -10.23 -20.39 -3.81
C GLU A 96 -10.64 -19.86 -2.43
N ILE A 97 -9.85 -20.14 -1.40
CA ILE A 97 -10.13 -19.77 -0.01
C ILE A 97 -10.24 -18.25 0.18
N PRO A 98 -9.32 -17.39 -0.32
CA PRO A 98 -9.44 -15.94 -0.17
C PRO A 98 -10.77 -15.41 -0.71
N GLY A 99 -11.24 -15.90 -1.86
CA GLY A 99 -12.51 -15.50 -2.45
C GLY A 99 -13.74 -15.99 -1.66
N LEU A 100 -13.63 -17.08 -0.88
CA LEU A 100 -14.67 -17.46 0.07
C LEU A 100 -14.67 -16.54 1.30
N LEU A 101 -13.51 -16.28 1.89
CA LEU A 101 -13.39 -15.41 3.06
C LEU A 101 -13.82 -13.97 2.77
N ASP A 102 -13.50 -13.43 1.59
CA ASP A 102 -13.99 -12.14 1.12
C ASP A 102 -15.52 -12.10 1.06
N ARG A 103 -16.15 -13.19 0.60
CA ARG A 103 -17.62 -13.30 0.62
C ARG A 103 -18.13 -13.35 2.06
N LEU A 104 -17.58 -14.20 2.91
CA LEU A 104 -18.02 -14.28 4.32
C LEU A 104 -17.89 -12.92 5.03
N THR A 105 -16.84 -12.17 4.73
CA THR A 105 -16.66 -10.79 5.22
C THR A 105 -17.71 -9.84 4.65
N LYS A 106 -17.97 -9.90 3.34
CA LYS A 106 -19.02 -9.09 2.68
C LYS A 106 -20.40 -9.31 3.31
N TYR A 107 -20.70 -10.53 3.73
CA TYR A 107 -21.96 -10.91 4.38
C TYR A 107 -21.89 -10.83 5.92
N LYS A 108 -20.85 -10.23 6.49
CA LYS A 108 -20.67 -10.03 7.95
C LYS A 108 -20.69 -11.31 8.79
N VAL A 109 -20.39 -12.44 8.16
CA VAL A 109 -20.17 -13.71 8.86
C VAL A 109 -18.83 -13.68 9.58
N LEU A 110 -17.84 -13.01 8.97
CA LEU A 110 -16.51 -12.78 9.54
C LEU A 110 -16.20 -11.28 9.52
N ASP A 111 -15.41 -10.84 10.50
CA ASP A 111 -14.76 -9.53 10.45
C ASP A 111 -13.36 -9.67 9.85
N SER A 112 -12.97 -8.71 9.02
CA SER A 112 -11.61 -8.61 8.48
C SER A 112 -10.92 -7.37 9.03
N HIS A 113 -9.61 -7.45 9.19
CA HIS A 113 -8.78 -6.32 9.59
C HIS A 113 -7.53 -6.26 8.70
N PHE A 114 -6.85 -5.12 8.71
CA PHE A 114 -5.65 -4.92 7.92
C PHE A 114 -4.49 -5.78 8.47
N TYR A 115 -3.90 -6.61 7.61
CA TYR A 115 -2.68 -7.35 7.92
C TYR A 115 -1.45 -6.68 7.30
N GLU A 116 -1.33 -6.71 5.96
CA GLU A 116 -0.23 -6.06 5.25
C GLU A 116 -0.59 -5.62 3.81
N LYS A 117 0.33 -4.92 3.15
CA LYS A 117 0.24 -4.59 1.71
C LYS A 117 1.32 -5.34 0.95
N VAL A 118 0.94 -5.99 -0.15
CA VAL A 118 1.86 -6.69 -1.04
C VAL A 118 1.89 -5.99 -2.40
N ILE A 119 3.08 -5.88 -3.00
CA ILE A 119 3.24 -5.34 -4.35
C ILE A 119 2.97 -6.47 -5.34
N ILE A 120 2.04 -6.24 -6.28
CA ILE A 120 1.71 -7.18 -7.34
C ILE A 120 1.89 -6.54 -8.72
N CYS A 121 2.16 -7.35 -9.72
CA CYS A 121 2.17 -6.90 -11.11
C CYS A 121 0.74 -6.66 -11.61
N ASP A 122 0.43 -5.47 -12.12
CA ASP A 122 -0.88 -5.11 -12.68
C ASP A 122 -1.21 -5.83 -14.01
N LYS A 123 -0.20 -6.42 -14.67
CA LYS A 123 -0.37 -7.17 -15.91
C LYS A 123 -0.66 -8.65 -15.69
N CYS A 124 0.05 -9.29 -14.77
CA CYS A 124 -0.03 -10.75 -14.55
C CYS A 124 -0.44 -11.17 -13.13
N THR A 125 -0.75 -10.21 -12.25
CA THR A 125 -1.16 -10.38 -10.84
C THR A 125 -0.18 -11.16 -9.95
N SER A 126 1.03 -11.41 -10.42
CA SER A 126 2.07 -12.08 -9.65
C SER A 126 2.69 -11.14 -8.59
N PRO A 127 2.92 -11.62 -7.35
CA PRO A 127 3.70 -10.94 -6.33
C PRO A 127 5.21 -11.09 -6.53
N ASN A 128 5.65 -11.86 -7.53
CA ASN A 128 7.06 -12.02 -7.87
C ASN A 128 7.56 -10.77 -8.63
N VAL A 129 7.73 -9.67 -7.89
CA VAL A 129 8.14 -8.38 -8.45
C VAL A 129 9.46 -7.91 -7.83
N ALA A 130 10.37 -7.46 -8.69
CA ALA A 130 11.60 -6.79 -8.26
C ALA A 130 11.38 -5.27 -8.29
N SER A 131 11.28 -4.63 -7.13
CA SER A 131 11.25 -3.18 -7.04
C SER A 131 12.64 -2.60 -7.32
N ARG A 132 12.71 -1.55 -8.14
CA ARG A 132 13.93 -0.79 -8.41
C ARG A 132 13.65 0.67 -8.16
N PHE A 133 14.43 1.29 -7.28
CA PHE A 133 14.38 2.73 -7.06
C PHE A 133 15.21 3.44 -8.13
N LEU A 134 14.64 4.45 -8.76
CA LEU A 134 15.27 5.20 -9.86
C LEU A 134 15.31 6.68 -9.51
N CYS A 135 16.43 7.33 -9.85
CA CYS A 135 16.54 8.78 -9.80
C CYS A 135 15.47 9.43 -10.69
N SER A 136 14.68 10.36 -10.14
CA SER A 136 13.66 11.08 -10.92
C SER A 136 14.27 11.84 -12.11
N HIS A 137 15.48 12.38 -11.93
CA HIS A 137 16.22 13.16 -12.93
C HIS A 137 16.89 12.29 -14.00
N CYS A 138 17.84 11.42 -13.65
CA CYS A 138 18.66 10.69 -14.63
C CYS A 138 18.30 9.19 -14.81
N LYS A 139 17.30 8.68 -14.09
CA LYS A 139 16.89 7.26 -14.08
C LYS A 139 17.95 6.24 -13.62
N SER A 140 19.08 6.70 -13.08
CA SER A 140 20.08 5.85 -12.43
C SER A 140 19.49 5.08 -11.23
N THR A 141 19.95 3.85 -11.04
CA THR A 141 19.72 3.02 -9.84
C THR A 141 20.76 3.25 -8.73
N ASN A 142 21.82 4.03 -8.98
CA ASN A 142 22.82 4.44 -7.99
C ASN A 142 22.22 5.46 -7.01
N ILE A 143 21.30 4.99 -6.18
CA ILE A 143 20.63 5.76 -5.13
C ILE A 143 21.17 5.28 -3.79
N SER A 144 21.58 6.23 -2.95
CA SER A 144 22.03 5.97 -1.59
C SER A 144 21.16 6.74 -0.60
N GLN A 145 20.80 6.09 0.50
CA GLN A 145 20.20 6.78 1.63
C GLN A 145 21.32 7.54 2.36
N LYS A 146 21.12 8.84 2.58
CA LYS A 146 22.05 9.70 3.30
C LYS A 146 21.36 10.38 4.47
N LYS A 147 22.14 10.69 5.50
CA LYS A 147 21.74 11.62 6.54
C LYS A 147 21.93 13.04 6.03
N THR A 148 20.92 13.88 6.21
CA THR A 148 21.05 15.31 5.95
C THR A 148 21.12 16.07 7.26
N ILE A 149 21.99 17.06 7.28
CA ILE A 149 22.25 17.93 8.40
C ILE A 149 21.62 19.27 8.06
N GLU A 150 20.67 19.68 8.90
CA GLU A 150 20.06 21.00 8.89
C GLU A 150 20.70 21.83 10.01
N HIS A 151 21.39 22.91 9.63
CA HIS A 151 21.88 23.91 10.57
C HIS A 151 20.78 24.93 10.83
N LEU A 152 20.17 24.90 12.00
CA LEU A 152 18.97 25.65 12.34
C LEU A 152 19.21 27.16 12.38
N SER A 153 20.41 27.61 12.81
CA SER A 153 20.70 29.04 12.91
C SER A 153 20.81 29.74 11.56
N CYS A 154 21.24 29.04 10.50
CA CYS A 154 21.36 29.63 9.14
C CYS A 154 20.45 28.98 8.09
N GLY A 155 19.68 27.96 8.46
CA GLY A 155 18.76 27.21 7.58
C GLY A 155 19.43 26.39 6.48
N TYR A 156 20.74 26.11 6.55
CA TYR A 156 21.42 25.35 5.51
C TYR A 156 21.22 23.85 5.71
N VAL A 157 20.79 23.16 4.66
CA VAL A 157 20.59 21.71 4.64
C VAL A 157 21.57 21.10 3.65
N CYS A 158 22.36 20.14 4.10
CA CYS A 158 23.28 19.40 3.24
C CYS A 158 23.44 17.95 3.70
N PRO A 159 23.79 17.02 2.81
CA PRO A 159 24.27 15.69 3.20
C PRO A 159 25.45 15.78 4.18
N GLU A 160 25.53 14.86 5.14
CA GLU A 160 26.61 14.84 6.14
C GLU A 160 28.01 14.79 5.50
N ASP A 161 28.15 14.10 4.36
CA ASP A 161 29.42 13.95 3.63
C ASP A 161 29.85 15.21 2.86
N GLN A 162 29.01 16.24 2.81
CA GLN A 162 29.34 17.56 2.26
C GLN A 162 29.77 18.57 3.31
N LEU A 163 29.80 18.18 4.59
CA LEU A 163 30.30 19.06 5.65
C LEU A 163 31.80 19.29 5.50
N VAL A 164 32.23 20.53 5.74
CA VAL A 164 33.66 20.86 5.75
C VAL A 164 34.25 20.30 7.04
N VAL A 165 35.21 19.38 6.90
CA VAL A 165 35.92 18.78 8.03
C VAL A 165 37.24 19.50 8.20
N ASP A 166 37.53 19.89 9.44
CA ASP A 166 38.75 20.60 9.78
C ASP A 166 39.97 19.65 9.78
N THR A 167 41.17 20.21 9.90
CA THR A 167 42.43 19.41 9.85
C THR A 167 42.54 18.33 10.92
N ASP A 168 41.78 18.45 12.01
CA ASP A 168 41.71 17.49 13.11
C ASP A 168 40.82 16.27 12.81
N GLY A 169 40.08 16.28 11.70
CA GLY A 169 39.15 15.23 11.30
C GLY A 169 37.89 15.12 12.17
N ARG A 170 37.69 16.02 13.14
CA ARG A 170 36.63 15.91 14.16
C ARG A 170 35.68 17.09 14.11
N THR A 171 36.20 18.28 13.86
CA THR A 171 35.39 19.50 13.83
C THR A 171 34.74 19.63 12.46
N LYS A 172 33.41 19.76 12.43
CA LYS A 172 32.66 19.95 11.18
C LYS A 172 32.06 21.35 11.16
N HIS A 173 32.19 22.02 10.03
CA HIS A 173 31.70 23.38 9.82
C HIS A 173 30.54 23.40 8.84
N CYS A 174 29.60 24.33 9.06
CA CYS A 174 28.55 24.63 8.11
C CYS A 174 29.18 25.21 6.82
N PRO A 175 28.97 24.61 5.64
CA PRO A 175 29.52 25.13 4.38
C PRO A 175 29.02 26.53 4.01
N ARG A 176 27.87 26.96 4.57
CA ARG A 176 27.27 28.27 4.28
C ARG A 176 27.82 29.40 5.16
N CYS A 177 27.92 29.18 6.47
CA CYS A 177 28.30 30.26 7.42
C CYS A 177 29.64 30.02 8.11
N GLY A 178 30.27 28.86 7.93
CA GLY A 178 31.55 28.50 8.55
C GLY A 178 31.50 28.20 10.04
N LEU A 179 30.34 28.35 10.69
CA LEU A 179 30.16 28.02 12.11
C LEU A 179 30.37 26.53 12.37
N ILE A 180 30.97 26.23 13.52
CA ILE A 180 31.17 24.87 14.00
C ILE A 180 29.81 24.26 14.36
N LEU A 181 29.57 23.04 13.89
CA LEU A 181 28.37 22.26 14.18
C LEU A 181 28.64 21.32 15.36
N ASP A 182 27.91 21.51 16.45
CA ASP A 182 27.92 20.60 17.60
C ASP A 182 26.80 19.55 17.47
N PHE A 183 27.17 18.29 17.25
CA PHE A 183 26.25 17.16 17.09
C PHE A 183 25.90 16.45 18.40
N ASN A 184 26.63 16.72 19.50
CA ASN A 184 26.48 15.99 20.76
C ASN A 184 25.62 16.73 21.78
N ALA A 185 25.55 18.06 21.72
CA ALA A 185 24.83 18.86 22.72
C ALA A 185 24.19 20.16 22.19
N GLY A 186 24.38 20.51 20.92
CA GLY A 186 23.92 21.79 20.36
C GLY A 186 22.43 21.79 19.98
N PRO A 187 21.64 22.82 20.37
CA PRO A 187 20.25 22.97 19.93
C PRO A 187 20.13 23.38 18.46
N ASP A 188 21.24 23.66 17.78
CA ASP A 188 21.31 24.30 16.46
C ASP A 188 21.49 23.31 15.29
N VAL A 189 21.56 22.01 15.55
CA VAL A 189 21.72 20.98 14.50
C VAL A 189 20.56 19.99 14.53
N ARG A 190 19.90 19.79 13.39
CA ARG A 190 18.94 18.71 13.19
C ARG A 190 19.48 17.70 12.18
N ILE A 191 19.49 16.44 12.58
CA ILE A 191 19.84 15.31 11.70
C ILE A 191 18.54 14.71 11.18
N ASN A 192 18.37 14.70 9.86
CA ASN A 192 17.23 14.06 9.22
C ASN A 192 17.70 12.79 8.50
N GLU A 193 17.07 11.67 8.84
CA GLU A 193 17.30 10.38 8.17
C GLU A 193 16.28 10.19 7.03
N GLY A 194 16.58 9.29 6.09
CA GLY A 194 15.63 8.92 5.03
C GLY A 194 15.68 9.76 3.76
N TRP A 195 16.71 10.59 3.58
CA TRP A 195 16.94 11.28 2.31
C TRP A 195 17.65 10.36 1.32
N PHE A 196 17.21 10.38 0.06
CA PHE A 196 17.79 9.56 -1.00
C PHE A 196 18.48 10.46 -2.02
N MET A 197 19.77 10.19 -2.26
CA MET A 197 20.62 10.97 -3.18
C MET A 197 21.11 10.08 -4.32
N CYS A 198 21.14 10.63 -5.53
CA CYS A 198 21.65 9.95 -6.71
C CYS A 198 23.15 10.20 -6.88
N GLY A 199 23.96 9.14 -6.89
CA GLY A 199 25.41 9.24 -7.08
C GLY A 199 25.85 9.67 -8.49
N HIS A 200 24.94 9.70 -9.48
CA HIS A 200 25.23 10.22 -10.83
C HIS A 200 24.84 11.69 -11.03
N CYS A 201 24.05 12.27 -10.12
CA CYS A 201 23.64 13.68 -10.20
C CYS A 201 24.33 14.56 -9.15
N ALA A 202 25.01 13.94 -8.19
CA ALA A 202 25.76 14.60 -7.14
C ALA A 202 27.09 15.14 -7.66
#